data_AF-A0A8S1A1P0-F1
#
_entry.id   AF-A0A8S1A1P0-F1
#
_cell.length_a   1.000
_cell.length_b   1.000
_cell.length_c   1.000
_cell.angle_alpha   90.00
_cell.angle_beta   90.00
_cell.angle_gamma   90.00
#
_symmetry.space_group_name_H-M   'P 1'
#
loop_
_entity.id
_entity.type
_entity.pdbx_description
1 polymer ?
#
loop_
_entity_poly.entity_id
_entity_poly.type
_entity_poly.pdbx_seq_one_letter_code
_entity_poly.pdbx_strand_id
1 'polypeptide(L)'
;MDDDGSTQLTKEEFFNGIKETGLELRHKDAEELFEKFDIDKIGFISLDEFLSQIRPPKADSRRAIVEQGFKKLDTTGDGAITVEDICGVYSLTAHPRYMSGEETGDLILNKFFLSFPGVLLT
;
A
#
# COMPACT_ATOMS: atom_id res chain seq x y z
N MET A 1 -17.74 2.38 16.47
CA MET A 1 -17.05 1.31 15.69
C MET A 1 -15.60 1.18 16.12
N ASP A 2 -14.78 2.24 16.13
CA ASP A 2 -13.53 2.27 16.93
C ASP A 2 -13.83 3.17 18.14
N ASP A 3 -14.12 2.57 19.29
CA ASP A 3 -14.70 3.29 20.42
C ASP A 3 -13.62 3.77 21.40
N ASP A 4 -12.44 3.14 21.38
CA ASP A 4 -11.28 3.54 22.17
C ASP A 4 -10.26 4.42 21.41
N GLY A 5 -10.42 4.56 20.08
CA GLY A 5 -9.56 5.38 19.23
C GLY A 5 -8.19 4.74 18.97
N SER A 6 -8.07 3.43 19.13
CA SER A 6 -6.82 2.69 18.99
C SER A 6 -6.37 2.50 17.54
N THR A 7 -7.20 2.88 16.55
CA THR A 7 -7.01 2.63 15.11
C THR A 7 -6.98 1.14 14.74
N GLN A 8 -7.45 0.31 15.67
CA GLN A 8 -7.60 -1.13 15.55
C GLN A 8 -9.02 -1.47 15.96
N LEU A 9 -9.61 -2.49 15.34
CA LEU A 9 -10.94 -2.96 15.68
C LEU A 9 -10.79 -4.31 16.38
N THR A 10 -11.08 -4.33 17.66
CA THR A 10 -11.25 -5.59 18.38
C THR A 10 -12.50 -6.34 17.89
N LYS A 11 -12.61 -7.63 18.21
CA LYS A 11 -13.82 -8.42 17.88
C LYS A 11 -15.10 -7.76 18.39
N GLU A 12 -15.06 -7.26 19.62
CA GLU A 12 -16.21 -6.62 20.26
C GLU A 12 -16.62 -5.33 19.53
N GLU A 13 -15.66 -4.47 19.23
CA GLU A 13 -15.85 -3.22 18.48
C GLU A 13 -16.35 -3.46 17.05
N PHE A 14 -15.82 -4.49 16.38
CA PHE A 14 -16.28 -4.89 15.06
C PHE A 14 -17.73 -5.39 15.08
N PHE A 15 -18.10 -6.23 16.05
CA PHE A 15 -19.48 -6.73 16.20
C PHE A 15 -20.47 -5.62 16.56
N ASN A 16 -20.11 -4.77 17.52
CA ASN A 16 -20.94 -3.65 17.93
C ASN A 16 -21.12 -2.68 16.76
N GLY A 17 -20.03 -2.34 16.05
CA GLY A 17 -20.08 -1.47 14.88
C GLY A 17 -20.96 -2.01 13.76
N ILE A 18 -20.87 -3.30 13.42
CA ILE A 18 -21.76 -3.92 12.43
C ILE A 18 -23.22 -3.84 12.86
N LYS A 19 -23.51 -4.13 14.14
CA LYS A 19 -24.88 -4.06 14.66
C LYS A 19 -25.44 -2.63 14.60
N GLU A 20 -24.62 -1.62 14.85
CA GLU A 20 -24.98 -0.20 14.76
C GLU A 20 -25.27 0.25 13.32
N THR A 21 -24.64 -0.37 12.31
CA THR A 21 -24.94 -0.07 10.90
C THR A 21 -26.31 -0.56 10.42
N GLY A 22 -27.07 -1.26 11.29
CA GLY A 22 -28.38 -1.82 10.97
C GLY A 22 -28.30 -3.14 10.20
N LEU A 23 -27.11 -3.72 10.05
CA LEU A 23 -26.89 -5.06 9.50
C LEU A 23 -27.14 -6.11 10.59
N GLU A 24 -28.22 -6.86 10.48
CA GLU A 24 -28.47 -8.02 11.34
C GLU A 24 -27.67 -9.22 10.82
N LEU A 25 -26.52 -9.47 11.44
CA LEU A 25 -25.69 -10.64 11.19
C LEU A 25 -25.78 -11.61 12.37
N ARG A 26 -25.84 -12.92 12.07
CA ARG A 26 -25.75 -13.94 13.12
C ARG A 26 -24.31 -13.94 13.65
N HIS A 27 -24.15 -14.25 14.94
CA HIS A 27 -22.83 -14.26 15.58
C HIS A 27 -21.78 -15.08 14.82
N LYS A 28 -22.19 -16.24 14.26
CA LYS A 28 -21.31 -17.07 13.41
C LYS A 28 -20.87 -16.36 12.14
N ASP A 29 -21.80 -15.71 11.43
CA ASP A 29 -21.49 -15.02 10.17
C ASP A 29 -20.58 -13.81 10.43
N ALA A 30 -20.78 -13.14 11.56
CA ALA A 30 -19.94 -12.03 11.96
C ALA A 30 -18.52 -12.51 12.35
N GLU A 31 -18.41 -13.65 13.04
CA GLU A 31 -17.11 -14.24 13.40
C GLU A 31 -16.32 -14.68 12.17
N GLU A 32 -17.00 -15.32 11.20
CA GLU A 32 -16.41 -15.62 9.89
C GLU A 32 -16.00 -14.36 9.13
N LEU A 33 -16.75 -13.26 9.27
CA LEU A 33 -16.41 -11.98 8.65
C LEU A 33 -15.18 -11.37 9.33
N PHE A 34 -15.10 -11.41 10.66
CA PHE A 34 -13.93 -10.94 11.39
C PHE A 34 -12.68 -11.72 10.97
N GLU A 35 -12.76 -13.04 10.88
CA GLU A 35 -11.65 -13.89 10.42
C GLU A 35 -11.22 -13.61 8.96
N LYS A 36 -12.12 -13.10 8.12
CA LYS A 36 -11.76 -12.66 6.76
C LYS A 36 -11.06 -11.31 6.74
N PHE A 37 -11.37 -10.45 7.71
CA PHE A 37 -10.80 -9.12 7.81
C PHE A 37 -9.44 -9.12 8.52
N ASP A 38 -9.26 -9.95 9.55
CA ASP A 38 -8.01 -10.18 10.28
C ASP A 38 -7.11 -11.14 9.47
N ILE A 39 -6.34 -10.57 8.54
CA ILE A 39 -5.55 -11.31 7.55
C ILE A 39 -4.34 -11.97 8.23
N ASP A 40 -3.69 -11.22 9.12
CA ASP A 40 -2.49 -11.66 9.82
C ASP A 40 -2.79 -12.42 11.13
N LYS A 41 -4.06 -12.49 11.53
CA LYS A 41 -4.58 -13.30 12.65
C LYS A 41 -4.01 -12.88 14.00
N ILE A 42 -3.81 -11.57 14.18
CA ILE A 42 -3.31 -10.98 15.42
C ILE A 42 -4.42 -10.73 16.44
N GLY A 43 -5.68 -10.96 16.06
CA GLY A 43 -6.85 -10.89 16.93
C GLY A 43 -7.52 -9.51 16.97
N PHE A 44 -7.09 -8.59 16.11
CA PHE A 44 -7.68 -7.28 15.87
C PHE A 44 -7.52 -6.91 14.40
N ILE A 45 -8.47 -6.15 13.86
CA ILE A 45 -8.41 -5.70 12.46
C ILE A 45 -7.77 -4.31 12.46
N SER A 46 -6.61 -4.17 11.85
CA SER A 46 -5.99 -2.87 11.65
C SER A 46 -6.75 -2.03 10.62
N LEU A 47 -6.58 -0.70 10.67
CA LEU A 47 -7.17 0.19 9.66
C LEU A 47 -6.78 -0.18 8.23
N ASP A 48 -5.54 -0.64 8.00
CA ASP A 48 -5.07 -1.03 6.66
C ASP A 48 -5.79 -2.28 6.16
N GLU A 49 -5.94 -3.30 7.01
CA GLU A 49 -6.69 -4.51 6.69
C GLU A 49 -8.16 -4.21 6.40
N PHE A 50 -8.79 -3.37 7.23
CA PHE A 50 -10.18 -2.94 7.03
C PHE A 50 -10.36 -2.22 5.69
N LEU A 51 -9.47 -1.28 5.38
CA LEU A 51 -9.49 -0.54 4.12
C LEU A 51 -9.17 -1.44 2.93
N SER A 52 -8.29 -2.44 3.09
CA SER A 52 -7.93 -3.37 2.02
C SER A 52 -9.13 -4.19 1.56
N GLN A 53 -9.97 -4.63 2.51
CA GLN A 53 -11.13 -5.48 2.24
C GLN A 53 -12.37 -4.71 1.77
N ILE A 54 -12.55 -3.47 2.23
CA ILE A 54 -13.69 -2.63 1.81
C ILE A 54 -13.40 -1.89 0.51
N ARG A 55 -12.13 -1.71 0.14
CA ARG A 55 -11.75 -1.03 -1.09
C ARG A 55 -12.32 -1.81 -2.28
N PRO A 56 -13.20 -1.21 -3.10
CA PRO A 56 -13.70 -1.87 -4.29
C PRO A 56 -12.54 -2.22 -5.23
N PRO A 57 -12.67 -3.30 -6.02
CA PRO A 57 -11.67 -3.64 -7.03
C PRO A 57 -11.35 -2.41 -7.90
N LYS A 58 -10.07 -2.15 -8.14
CA LYS A 58 -9.66 -1.03 -9.01
C LYS A 58 -10.38 -1.19 -10.35
N ALA A 59 -11.11 -0.17 -10.79
CA ALA A 59 -11.70 -0.13 -12.11
C ALA A 59 -10.65 -0.45 -13.19
N ASP A 60 -11.02 -1.23 -14.20
CA ASP A 60 -10.07 -1.71 -15.22
C ASP A 60 -9.33 -0.57 -15.94
N SER A 61 -9.98 0.60 -16.08
CA SER A 61 -9.36 1.81 -16.61
C SER A 61 -8.17 2.30 -15.76
N ARG A 62 -8.28 2.26 -14.43
CA ARG A 62 -7.17 2.61 -13.54
C ARG A 62 -6.07 1.57 -13.58
N ARG A 63 -6.41 0.28 -13.69
CA ARG A 63 -5.43 -0.80 -13.82
C ARG A 63 -4.62 -0.62 -15.10
N ALA A 64 -5.26 -0.37 -16.23
CA ALA A 64 -4.59 -0.17 -17.51
C ALA A 64 -3.60 1.02 -17.49
N ILE A 65 -3.95 2.13 -16.85
CA ILE A 65 -3.04 3.30 -16.75
C ILE A 65 -1.85 2.97 -15.84
N VAL A 66 -2.08 2.29 -14.71
CA VAL A 66 -1.00 1.87 -13.80
C VAL A 66 -0.08 0.87 -14.50
N GLU A 67 -0.63 -0.10 -15.23
CA GLU A 67 0.13 -1.08 -16.03
C GLU A 67 0.99 -0.39 -17.09
N GLN A 68 0.44 0.60 -17.80
CA GLN A 68 1.17 1.39 -18.79
C GLN A 68 2.28 2.22 -18.15
N GLY A 69 2.03 2.82 -16.98
CA GLY A 69 3.03 3.54 -16.20
C GLY A 69 4.15 2.62 -15.72
N PHE A 70 3.79 1.44 -15.20
CA PHE A 70 4.74 0.43 -14.73
C PHE A 70 5.61 -0.08 -15.88
N LYS A 71 5.00 -0.49 -17.00
CA LYS A 71 5.72 -0.93 -18.21
C LYS A 71 6.63 0.14 -18.80
N LYS A 72 6.31 1.42 -18.62
CA LYS A 72 7.17 2.52 -19.05
C LYS A 72 8.40 2.68 -18.15
N LEU A 73 8.26 2.33 -16.87
CA LEU A 73 9.32 2.43 -15.88
C LEU A 73 10.19 1.17 -15.85
N ASP A 74 9.61 -0.02 -15.92
CA ASP A 74 10.30 -1.31 -16.03
C ASP A 74 10.89 -1.50 -17.43
N THR A 75 12.08 -0.92 -17.63
CA THR A 75 12.85 -0.99 -18.87
C THR A 75 13.63 -2.30 -19.02
N THR A 76 13.96 -2.95 -17.91
CA THR A 76 14.64 -4.24 -17.85
C THR A 76 13.68 -5.39 -18.17
N GLY A 77 12.38 -5.19 -17.93
CA GLY A 77 11.32 -6.17 -18.17
C GLY A 77 11.30 -7.29 -17.13
N ASP A 78 11.89 -7.07 -15.95
CA ASP A 78 12.00 -8.07 -14.89
C ASP A 78 10.78 -8.11 -13.96
N GLY A 79 9.80 -7.22 -14.19
CA GLY A 79 8.57 -7.13 -13.41
C GLY A 79 8.74 -6.37 -12.09
N ALA A 80 9.91 -5.78 -11.84
CA ALA A 80 10.18 -4.84 -10.76
C ALA A 80 10.59 -3.47 -11.34
N ILE A 81 10.56 -2.43 -10.51
CA ILE A 81 11.18 -1.14 -10.87
C ILE A 81 12.48 -1.07 -10.08
N THR A 82 13.59 -1.31 -10.76
CA THR A 82 14.93 -1.38 -10.16
C THR A 82 15.68 -0.05 -10.27
N VAL A 83 16.84 0.04 -9.62
CA VAL A 83 17.74 1.19 -9.78
C VAL A 83 18.18 1.33 -11.25
N GLU A 84 18.37 0.21 -11.95
CA GLU A 84 18.78 0.18 -13.34
C GLU A 84 17.68 0.77 -14.26
N ASP A 85 16.43 0.46 -13.96
CA ASP A 85 15.26 1.03 -14.62
C ASP A 85 15.15 2.55 -14.45
N ILE A 86 15.35 3.02 -13.22
CA ILE A 86 15.31 4.46 -12.91
C ILE A 86 16.52 5.16 -13.52
N CYS A 87 17.71 4.55 -13.57
CA CYS A 87 18.87 5.12 -14.27
C CYS A 87 18.63 5.30 -15.78
N GLY A 88 17.84 4.42 -16.41
CA GLY A 88 17.49 4.52 -17.83
C GLY A 88 16.48 5.62 -18.16
N VAL A 89 15.62 5.99 -17.20
CA VAL A 89 14.50 6.95 -17.41
C VAL A 89 14.73 8.28 -16.70
N TYR A 90 15.45 8.31 -15.59
CA TYR A 90 15.63 9.46 -14.70
C TYR A 90 17.03 10.08 -14.90
N SER A 91 17.08 11.21 -15.60
CA SER A 91 18.32 11.98 -15.77
C SER A 91 18.76 12.63 -14.45
N LEU A 92 19.57 11.92 -13.68
CA LEU A 92 20.25 12.46 -12.48
C LEU A 92 21.17 13.63 -12.81
N THR A 93 21.61 13.73 -14.07
CA THR A 93 22.42 14.83 -14.59
C THR A 93 21.74 16.19 -14.47
N ALA A 94 20.41 16.23 -14.38
CA ALA A 94 19.64 17.45 -14.20
C ALA A 94 19.48 17.88 -12.72
N HIS A 95 19.88 17.05 -11.76
CA HIS A 95 19.68 17.35 -10.34
C HIS A 95 20.66 18.44 -9.87
N PRO A 96 20.19 19.53 -9.22
CA PRO A 96 21.05 20.66 -8.83
C PRO A 96 22.27 20.26 -7.99
N ARG A 97 22.10 19.28 -7.09
CA ARG A 97 23.19 18.79 -6.22
C ARG A 97 24.16 17.81 -6.89
N TYR A 98 23.73 17.20 -8.01
CA TYR A 98 24.62 16.44 -8.88
C TYR A 98 25.43 17.41 -9.76
N MET A 99 24.79 18.44 -10.32
CA MET A 99 25.45 19.48 -11.11
C MET A 99 26.48 20.28 -10.31
N SER A 100 26.20 20.56 -9.03
CA SER A 100 27.14 21.25 -8.14
C SER A 100 28.27 20.36 -7.63
N GLY A 101 28.22 19.04 -7.88
CA GLY A 101 29.21 18.08 -7.39
C GLY A 101 29.14 17.79 -5.88
N GLU A 102 28.11 18.27 -5.18
CA GLU A 102 27.93 18.02 -3.74
C GLU A 102 27.50 16.58 -3.44
N GLU A 103 26.79 15.93 -4.36
CA GLU A 103 26.27 14.58 -4.18
C GLU A 103 26.49 13.73 -5.43
N THR A 104 26.84 12.46 -5.23
CA THR A 104 26.90 11.48 -6.32
C THR A 104 25.48 11.07 -6.73
N GLY A 105 25.34 10.59 -7.98
CA GLY A 105 24.06 10.08 -8.49
C GLY A 105 23.50 8.96 -7.60
N ASP A 106 24.36 8.08 -7.11
CA ASP A 106 24.00 6.97 -6.21
C ASP A 106 23.39 7.45 -4.88
N LEU A 107 23.90 8.57 -4.34
CA LEU A 107 23.41 9.13 -3.08
C LEU A 107 22.02 9.77 -3.25
N ILE A 108 21.83 10.46 -4.38
CA ILE A 108 20.54 11.09 -4.73
C ILE A 108 19.48 10.01 -4.99
N LEU A 109 19.85 8.94 -5.71
CA LEU A 109 18.97 7.79 -5.94
C LEU A 109 18.59 7.11 -4.63
N ASN A 110 19.56 6.80 -3.77
CA ASN A 110 19.27 6.17 -2.46
C ASN A 110 18.31 7.03 -1.62
N LYS A 111 18.49 8.36 -1.62
CA LYS A 111 17.55 9.27 -0.92
C LYS A 111 16.15 9.24 -1.54
N PHE A 112 16.05 9.18 -2.86
CA PHE A 112 14.77 9.05 -3.54
C PHE A 112 14.06 7.75 -3.15
N PHE A 113 14.75 6.61 -3.18
CA PHE A 113 14.18 5.33 -2.75
C PHE A 113 13.77 5.33 -1.27
N LEU A 114 14.59 5.91 -0.38
CA LEU A 114 14.25 6.06 1.04
C LEU A 114 13.04 6.97 1.28
N SER A 115 12.70 7.85 0.34
CA SER A 115 11.51 8.70 0.43
C SER A 115 10.20 7.96 0.11
N PHE A 116 10.26 6.75 -0.43
CA PHE A 116 9.10 5.88 -0.66
C PHE A 116 9.16 4.64 0.27
N PRO A 117 8.86 4.80 1.57
CA PRO A 117 8.74 3.68 2.49
C PRO A 117 7.48 2.89 2.13
N GLY A 118 7.62 1.86 1.31
CA GLY A 118 6.50 1.06 0.79
C GLY A 118 6.80 0.39 -0.54
N VAL A 119 7.84 0.84 -1.26
CA VAL A 119 8.44 0.08 -2.37
C VAL A 119 9.60 -0.72 -1.79
N LEU A 120 9.29 -1.65 -0.87
CA LEU A 120 10.27 -2.67 -0.52
C LEU A 120 10.30 -3.66 -1.69
N LEU A 121 11.45 -3.66 -2.36
CA LEU A 121 11.90 -4.75 -3.22
C LEU A 121 11.93 -6.05 -2.39
N THR A 122 10.82 -6.78 -2.40
CA THR A 122 10.75 -8.24 -2.15
C THR A 122 9.50 -8.79 -2.80
#